data_AF-A0A7S4IZX2-F1
#
_entry.id   AF-A0A7S4IZX2-F1
#
_cell.length_a   1.000
_cell.length_b   1.000
_cell.length_c   1.000
_cell.angle_alpha   90.00
_cell.angle_beta   90.00
_cell.angle_gamma   90.00
#
_symmetry.space_group_name_H-M   'P 1'
#
loop_
_entity.id
_entity.type
_entity.pdbx_description
1 polymer ?
#
loop_
_entity_poly.entity_id
_entity_poly.type
_entity_poly.pdbx_seq_one_letter_code
_entity_poly.pdbx_strand_id
1 'polypeptide(L)'
;GIGDVSVSRSFTGSSGGSVWQITFSSAVGDNGSDSGHITTTNLLSGMGASISVHTISQGNTIGGNFSLSFLGSKTRSIPHDVSAKEMKNILMDDITSLASAHVIRSDLTSNDNCNDGFCKNGPTKAGGYLWTLTLTTSIGNLSP
;
A
#
# COMPACT_ATOMS: atom_id res chain seq x y z
N GLY A 1 1.65 11.09 0.17
CA GLY A 1 1.82 11.97 -1.01
C GLY A 1 1.20 11.30 -2.23
N ILE A 2 0.95 12.03 -3.32
CA ILE A 2 0.20 11.53 -4.49
C ILE A 2 1.05 10.77 -5.52
N GLY A 3 2.34 10.56 -5.26
CA GLY A 3 3.23 9.84 -6.17
C GLY A 3 3.58 10.63 -7.45
N ASP A 4 4.18 9.92 -8.41
CA ASP A 4 4.39 10.37 -9.79
C ASP A 4 3.04 10.53 -10.49
N VAL A 5 2.85 11.68 -11.14
CA VAL A 5 1.62 12.02 -11.85
C VAL A 5 1.93 12.25 -13.33
N SER A 6 1.26 11.50 -14.20
CA SER A 6 1.25 11.77 -15.64
C SER A 6 -0.08 12.38 -16.05
N VAL A 7 -0.01 13.42 -16.89
CA VAL A 7 -1.18 14.15 -17.36
C VAL A 7 -1.13 14.17 -18.88
N SER A 8 -2.21 13.72 -19.52
CA SER A 8 -2.42 13.90 -20.95
C SER A 8 -3.67 14.74 -21.20
N ARG A 9 -3.66 15.52 -22.29
CA ARG A 9 -4.77 16.36 -22.70
C ARG A 9 -5.22 15.96 -24.08
N SER A 10 -6.52 15.84 -24.28
CA SER A 10 -7.15 15.71 -25.59
C SER A 10 -8.23 16.78 -25.78
N PHE A 11 -8.57 17.05 -27.04
CA PHE A 11 -9.62 17.98 -27.41
C PHE A 11 -10.87 17.21 -27.82
N THR A 12 -12.04 17.67 -27.39
CA THR A 12 -13.32 17.03 -27.71
C THR A 12 -14.30 18.05 -28.27
N GLY A 13 -14.91 17.71 -29.41
CA GLY A 13 -15.96 18.50 -30.05
C GLY A 13 -15.45 19.72 -30.82
N SER A 14 -16.35 20.32 -31.60
CA SER A 14 -16.13 21.55 -32.38
C SER A 14 -16.15 22.83 -31.53
N SER A 15 -16.53 22.73 -30.26
CA SER A 15 -16.75 23.84 -29.32
C SER A 15 -15.59 24.08 -28.33
N GLY A 16 -14.41 23.45 -28.52
CA GLY A 16 -13.21 23.74 -27.75
C GLY A 16 -13.11 23.03 -26.39
N GLY A 17 -13.89 21.97 -26.16
CA GLY A 17 -13.81 21.14 -24.96
C GLY A 17 -12.43 20.50 -24.80
N SER A 18 -11.92 20.44 -23.57
CA SER A 18 -10.66 19.79 -23.24
C SER A 18 -10.90 18.67 -22.23
N VAL A 19 -10.36 17.49 -22.51
CA VAL A 19 -10.35 16.37 -21.59
C VAL A 19 -8.92 16.20 -21.07
N TRP A 20 -8.80 16.11 -19.75
CA TRP A 20 -7.54 15.87 -19.07
C TRP A 20 -7.60 14.48 -18.44
N GLN A 21 -6.66 13.62 -18.81
CA GLN A 21 -6.48 12.32 -18.19
C GLN A 21 -5.27 12.39 -17.27
N ILE A 22 -5.52 12.14 -15.99
CA ILE A 22 -4.52 12.20 -14.91
C ILE A 22 -4.32 10.78 -14.41
N THR A 23 -3.07 10.31 -14.40
CA THR A 23 -2.70 8.98 -13.93
C THR A 23 -1.66 9.10 -12.82
N PHE A 24 -1.90 8.41 -11.70
CA PHE A 24 -0.98 8.35 -10.57
C PHE A 24 -0.26 7.00 -10.63
N SER A 25 1.04 7.00 -10.92
CA SER A 25 1.78 5.78 -11.29
C SER A 25 2.63 5.18 -10.16
N SER A 26 2.91 5.97 -9.12
CA SER A 26 3.64 5.51 -7.93
C SER A 26 2.81 5.60 -6.64
N ALA A 27 1.59 6.13 -6.67
CA ALA A 27 0.73 6.16 -5.49
C ALA A 27 0.45 4.72 -5.02
N VAL A 28 0.51 4.51 -3.71
CA VAL A 28 0.18 3.22 -3.08
C VAL A 28 -1.30 3.22 -2.72
N GLY A 29 -2.05 2.33 -3.36
CA GLY A 29 -3.47 2.15 -3.15
C GLY A 29 -4.38 3.12 -3.92
N ASP A 30 -5.66 3.22 -3.54
CA ASP A 30 -6.59 4.16 -4.17
C ASP A 30 -6.43 5.55 -3.53
N ASN A 31 -5.79 6.45 -4.27
CA ASN A 31 -5.52 7.83 -3.89
C ASN A 31 -6.79 8.71 -3.73
N GLY A 32 -7.98 8.09 -3.67
CA GLY A 32 -9.26 8.71 -3.35
C GLY A 32 -9.65 8.74 -1.86
N SER A 33 -9.24 7.77 -1.02
CA SER A 33 -9.66 7.75 0.39
C SER A 33 -8.73 8.56 1.31
N ASP A 34 -7.42 8.49 1.07
CA ASP A 34 -6.42 9.00 2.02
C ASP A 34 -5.74 10.30 1.55
N SER A 35 -5.83 10.64 0.25
CA SER A 35 -5.19 11.84 -0.34
C SER A 35 -6.17 12.92 -0.81
N GLY A 36 -7.46 12.77 -0.50
CA GLY A 36 -8.49 13.70 -0.92
C GLY A 36 -8.83 13.52 -2.40
N HIS A 37 -10.13 13.32 -2.67
CA HIS A 37 -10.65 13.29 -4.02
C HIS A 37 -10.16 14.50 -4.84
N ILE A 38 -9.86 14.32 -6.12
CA ILE A 38 -9.56 15.43 -7.02
C ILE A 38 -10.77 16.37 -7.04
N THR A 39 -10.64 17.53 -6.38
CA THR A 39 -11.62 18.59 -6.43
C THR A 39 -11.31 19.51 -7.59
N THR A 40 -12.32 19.86 -8.39
CA THR A 40 -12.17 20.86 -9.45
C THR A 40 -12.78 22.18 -9.02
N THR A 41 -12.09 23.27 -9.37
CA THR A 41 -12.67 24.61 -9.28
C THR A 41 -13.06 25.04 -10.69
N ASN A 42 -14.35 25.28 -10.91
CA ASN A 42 -14.82 25.73 -12.21
C ASN A 42 -14.55 27.24 -12.38
N LEU A 43 -13.58 27.57 -13.23
CA LEU A 43 -13.26 28.95 -13.64
C LEU A 43 -13.74 29.24 -15.07
N LEU A 44 -14.55 28.35 -15.66
CA LEU A 44 -15.07 28.53 -17.01
C LEU A 44 -16.16 29.62 -17.00
N SER A 45 -16.00 30.63 -17.85
CA SER A 45 -16.93 31.75 -17.99
C SER A 45 -17.96 31.56 -19.11
N GLY A 46 -17.90 30.44 -19.84
CA GLY A 46 -18.81 30.13 -20.94
C GLY A 46 -20.19 29.68 -20.46
N MET A 47 -21.25 30.13 -21.12
CA MET A 47 -22.63 29.72 -20.81
C MET A 47 -22.79 28.20 -20.99
N GLY A 48 -23.15 27.50 -19.92
CA GLY A 48 -23.31 26.03 -19.93
C GLY A 48 -22.00 25.24 -19.76
N ALA A 49 -20.87 25.90 -19.48
CA ALA A 49 -19.59 25.22 -19.25
C ALA A 49 -19.56 24.56 -17.86
N SER A 50 -19.44 23.23 -17.85
CA SER A 50 -19.30 22.42 -16.63
C SER A 50 -18.02 21.61 -16.65
N ILE A 51 -17.53 21.28 -15.46
CA ILE A 51 -16.41 20.35 -15.28
C ILE A 51 -16.97 19.11 -14.59
N SER A 52 -16.65 17.93 -15.11
CA SER A 52 -16.94 16.66 -14.45
C SER A 52 -15.64 15.88 -14.24
N VAL A 53 -15.56 15.19 -13.10
CA VAL A 53 -14.43 14.33 -12.74
C VAL A 53 -14.97 12.94 -12.52
N HIS A 54 -14.38 11.96 -13.20
CA HIS A 54 -14.74 10.56 -13.06
C HIS A 54 -13.46 9.72 -13.00
N THR A 55 -13.46 8.71 -12.13
CA THR A 55 -12.38 7.72 -12.06
C THR A 55 -12.51 6.77 -13.25
N ILE A 56 -11.50 6.75 -14.12
CA ILE A 56 -11.46 5.87 -15.31
C ILE A 56 -11.07 4.44 -14.93
N SER A 57 -10.16 4.30 -13.97
CA SER A 57 -9.72 3.02 -13.41
C SER A 57 -9.43 3.21 -11.93
N GLN A 58 -9.95 2.33 -11.08
CA GLN A 58 -9.57 2.31 -9.67
C GLN A 58 -8.11 1.89 -9.50
N GLY A 59 -7.48 2.39 -8.43
CA GLY A 59 -6.21 1.84 -7.93
C GLY A 59 -6.42 0.43 -7.35
N ASN A 60 -5.36 -0.36 -7.28
CA ASN A 60 -5.36 -1.65 -6.61
C ASN A 60 -4.55 -1.56 -5.31
N THR A 61 -5.14 -2.01 -4.20
CA THR A 61 -4.50 -2.05 -2.88
C THR A 61 -4.57 -3.46 -2.32
N ILE A 62 -3.43 -3.98 -1.86
CA ILE A 62 -3.33 -5.18 -1.04
C ILE A 62 -3.77 -4.79 0.35
N GLY A 63 -4.76 -5.48 0.88
CA GLY A 63 -5.27 -5.28 2.22
C GLY A 63 -5.64 -6.59 2.89
N GLY A 64 -6.27 -6.49 4.06
CA GLY A 64 -6.73 -7.64 4.83
C GLY A 64 -5.66 -8.22 5.74
N ASN A 65 -5.85 -9.48 6.10
CA ASN A 65 -5.04 -10.15 7.12
C ASN A 65 -4.51 -11.48 6.60
N PHE A 66 -3.37 -11.90 7.14
CA PHE A 66 -2.78 -13.22 6.91
C PHE A 66 -2.48 -13.91 8.24
N SER A 67 -2.07 -15.17 8.20
CA SER A 67 -1.63 -15.92 9.38
C SER A 67 -0.45 -16.78 9.00
N LEU A 68 0.53 -16.91 9.90
CA LEU A 68 1.71 -17.72 9.69
C LEU A 68 1.59 -19.02 10.48
N SER A 69 2.10 -20.11 9.93
CA SER A 69 2.15 -21.41 10.61
C SER A 69 3.55 -21.98 10.60
N PHE A 70 4.03 -22.41 11.76
CA PHE A 70 5.35 -23.01 11.94
C PHE A 70 5.29 -24.11 12.99
N LEU A 71 5.86 -25.28 12.68
CA LEU A 71 5.86 -26.47 13.55
C LEU A 71 4.48 -26.81 14.13
N GLY A 72 3.43 -26.75 13.30
CA GLY A 72 2.06 -27.06 13.72
C GLY A 72 1.36 -26.00 14.57
N SER A 73 2.07 -24.94 14.97
CA SER A 73 1.47 -23.76 15.63
C SER A 73 1.11 -22.71 14.58
N LYS A 74 0.02 -21.96 14.82
CA LYS A 74 -0.50 -20.96 13.91
C LYS A 74 -0.73 -19.64 14.66
N THR A 75 -0.33 -18.53 14.06
CA THR A 75 -0.59 -17.20 14.61
C THR A 75 -2.06 -16.81 14.50
N ARG A 76 -2.48 -15.84 15.29
CA ARG A 76 -3.71 -15.06 15.07
C ARG A 76 -3.67 -14.36 13.71
N SER A 77 -4.81 -13.79 13.34
CA SER A 77 -4.93 -12.96 12.14
C SER A 77 -4.04 -11.72 12.28
N ILE A 78 -3.11 -11.55 11.35
CA ILE A 78 -2.11 -10.48 11.31
C ILE A 78 -2.48 -9.50 10.20
N PRO A 79 -2.66 -8.21 10.47
CA PRO A 79 -2.85 -7.19 9.43
C PRO A 79 -1.69 -7.18 8.43
N HIS A 80 -1.99 -7.00 7.14
CA HIS A 80 -0.98 -6.94 6.07
C HIS A 80 0.13 -5.87 6.29
N ASP A 81 -0.20 -4.81 7.02
CA ASP A 81 0.62 -3.62 7.31
C ASP A 81 1.16 -3.55 8.75
N VAL A 82 1.05 -4.64 9.52
CA VAL A 82 1.60 -4.73 10.88
C VAL A 82 3.07 -4.33 10.91
N SER A 83 3.58 -3.69 11.98
CA SER A 83 5.00 -3.34 12.05
C SER A 83 5.90 -4.56 12.26
N ALA A 84 7.19 -4.46 11.89
CA ALA A 84 8.15 -5.55 12.14
C ALA A 84 8.27 -5.90 13.64
N LYS A 85 8.18 -4.90 14.51
CA LYS A 85 8.18 -5.09 15.97
C LYS A 85 6.95 -5.83 16.44
N GLU A 86 5.76 -5.45 15.97
CA GLU A 86 4.52 -6.13 16.33
C GLU A 86 4.45 -7.53 15.75
N MET A 87 4.88 -7.76 14.51
CA MET A 87 4.97 -9.10 13.93
C MET A 87 5.89 -10.00 14.75
N LYS A 88 7.04 -9.49 15.21
CA LYS A 88 7.93 -10.23 16.11
C LYS A 88 7.20 -10.62 17.40
N ASN A 89 6.48 -9.69 18.01
CA ASN A 89 5.72 -9.97 19.24
C ASN A 89 4.63 -11.03 18.99
N ILE A 90 3.86 -10.91 17.90
CA ILE A 90 2.84 -11.90 17.53
C ILE A 90 3.45 -13.30 17.34
N LEU A 91 4.60 -13.39 16.67
CA LEU A 91 5.29 -14.68 16.49
C LEU A 91 5.73 -15.27 17.82
N MET A 92 6.31 -14.47 18.72
CA MET A 92 6.77 -14.92 20.03
C MET A 92 5.61 -15.30 20.96
N ASP A 93 4.47 -14.62 20.86
CA ASP A 93 3.29 -14.87 21.70
C ASP A 93 2.53 -16.13 21.23
N ASP A 94 2.33 -16.29 19.93
CA ASP A 94 1.44 -17.32 19.38
C ASP A 94 2.18 -18.65 19.06
N ILE A 95 3.51 -18.61 18.87
CA ILE A 95 4.32 -19.78 18.52
C ILE A 95 5.28 -20.08 19.67
N THR A 96 4.79 -20.81 20.67
CA THR A 96 5.52 -21.13 21.91
C THR A 96 6.79 -21.98 21.72
N SER A 97 6.96 -22.61 20.55
CA SER A 97 8.16 -23.37 20.19
C SER A 97 9.34 -22.49 19.77
N LEU A 98 9.12 -21.18 19.56
CA LEU A 98 10.18 -20.24 19.20
C LEU A 98 11.01 -19.84 20.42
N ALA A 99 12.33 -19.90 20.27
CA ALA A 99 13.30 -19.32 21.20
C ALA A 99 13.56 -17.84 20.88
N SER A 100 13.67 -17.50 19.60
CA SER A 100 13.76 -16.11 19.15
C SER A 100 13.26 -15.93 17.72
N ALA A 101 12.76 -14.72 17.44
CA ALA A 101 12.33 -14.29 16.11
C ALA A 101 13.00 -12.95 15.76
N HIS A 102 13.60 -12.90 14.56
CA HIS A 102 14.07 -11.68 13.93
C HIS A 102 13.21 -11.42 12.69
N VAL A 103 12.67 -10.21 12.60
CA VAL A 103 11.71 -9.82 11.57
C VAL A 103 12.22 -8.57 10.88
N ILE A 104 12.35 -8.66 9.55
CA ILE A 104 12.68 -7.55 8.67
C ILE A 104 11.48 -7.33 7.75
N ARG A 105 10.93 -6.12 7.77
CA ARG A 105 9.96 -5.62 6.78
C ARG A 105 10.73 -4.77 5.78
N SER A 106 10.27 -4.72 4.52
CA SER A 106 10.93 -3.94 3.48
C SER A 106 11.15 -2.48 3.90
N ASP A 107 10.20 -1.84 4.55
CA ASP A 107 10.24 -0.45 5.01
C ASP A 107 10.95 -0.31 6.37
N LEU A 108 12.24 -0.64 6.36
CA LEU A 108 13.16 -0.65 7.51
C LEU A 108 13.17 0.62 8.38
N THR A 109 12.62 1.73 7.90
CA THR A 109 12.50 3.01 8.59
C THR A 109 11.05 3.25 9.03
N SER A 110 10.53 2.38 9.89
CA SER A 110 9.24 2.57 10.54
C SER A 110 9.26 3.91 11.29
N ASN A 111 8.61 4.93 10.70
CA ASN A 111 8.14 6.20 11.29
C ASN A 111 7.30 6.99 10.25
N ASP A 112 7.52 6.78 8.95
CA ASP A 112 6.77 7.48 7.89
C ASP A 112 5.80 6.55 7.17
N ASN A 113 4.53 6.95 7.13
CA ASN A 113 3.46 6.32 6.35
C ASN A 113 3.79 6.48 4.87
N CYS A 114 4.48 5.50 4.30
CA CYS A 114 4.98 5.54 2.92
C CYS A 114 3.88 5.28 1.88
N ASN A 115 2.93 6.20 1.78
CA ASN A 115 1.77 6.05 0.91
C ASN A 115 1.99 6.68 -0.49
N ASP A 116 3.15 7.28 -0.76
CA ASP A 116 3.50 7.93 -2.04
C ASP A 116 4.36 7.09 -2.99
N GLY A 117 4.76 5.89 -2.55
CA GLY A 117 5.57 4.93 -3.31
C GLY A 117 6.99 5.39 -3.62
N PHE A 118 7.51 6.41 -2.95
CA PHE A 118 8.88 6.90 -3.14
C PHE A 118 9.86 6.46 -2.05
N CYS A 119 9.40 5.81 -0.98
CA CYS A 119 10.35 5.42 0.07
C CYS A 119 11.27 4.33 -0.41
N LYS A 120 12.54 4.49 -0.06
CA LYS A 120 13.55 3.46 -0.24
C LYS A 120 13.12 2.22 0.55
N ASN A 121 12.79 1.15 -0.17
CA ASN A 121 12.23 -0.10 0.35
C ASN A 121 10.81 0.02 0.95
N GLY A 122 10.01 1.02 0.56
CA GLY A 122 8.61 1.14 0.98
C GLY A 122 7.69 0.00 0.48
N PRO A 123 6.37 0.10 0.70
CA PRO A 123 5.41 -0.82 0.11
C PRO A 123 5.57 -0.90 -1.42
N THR A 124 5.29 -2.07 -2.00
CA THR A 124 5.18 -2.22 -3.45
C THR A 124 4.04 -1.34 -4.01
N LYS A 125 3.94 -1.18 -5.33
CA LYS A 125 2.92 -0.32 -5.97
C LYS A 125 1.47 -0.60 -5.54
N ALA A 126 1.18 -1.81 -5.07
CA ALA A 126 -0.13 -2.19 -4.56
C ALA A 126 -0.21 -2.16 -3.02
N GLY A 127 0.75 -1.60 -2.29
CA GLY A 127 0.72 -1.58 -0.81
C GLY A 127 1.20 -2.87 -0.13
N GLY A 128 1.77 -3.80 -0.89
CA GLY A 128 2.31 -5.04 -0.33
C GLY A 128 3.69 -4.85 0.29
N TYR A 129 3.95 -5.50 1.41
CA TYR A 129 5.25 -5.52 2.09
C TYR A 129 6.00 -6.82 1.83
N LEU A 130 7.33 -6.74 1.71
CA LEU A 130 8.18 -7.94 1.72
C LEU A 130 8.67 -8.20 3.14
N TRP A 131 8.55 -9.45 3.56
CA TRP A 131 8.87 -9.91 4.91
C TRP A 131 10.00 -10.94 4.88
N THR A 132 11.04 -10.73 5.68
CA THR A 132 12.10 -11.71 5.92
C THR A 132 12.10 -12.09 7.40
N LEU A 133 11.87 -13.37 7.68
CA LEU A 133 11.77 -13.92 9.02
C LEU A 133 12.94 -14.87 9.28
N THR A 134 13.66 -14.66 10.38
CA THR A 134 14.65 -15.60 10.89
C THR A 134 14.18 -16.10 12.25
N LEU A 135 13.83 -17.38 12.30
CA LEU A 135 13.23 -18.02 13.47
C LEU A 135 14.22 -19.03 14.06
N THR A 136 14.28 -19.09 15.37
CA THR A 136 15.06 -20.11 16.10
C THR A 136 14.16 -20.80 17.11
N THR A 137 14.37 -22.10 17.31
CA THR A 137 13.59 -22.93 18.24
C THR A 137 14.48 -23.43 19.37
N SER A 138 13.90 -23.62 20.55
CA SER A 138 14.57 -24.29 21.67
C SER A 138 14.58 -25.82 21.51
N ILE A 139 13.75 -26.33 20.61
CA ILE A 139 13.76 -27.71 20.13
C ILE A 139 14.96 -27.81 19.18
N GLY A 140 15.99 -28.57 19.57
CA GLY A 140 17.23 -28.69 18.81
C GLY A 140 16.98 -29.08 17.35
N ASN A 141 17.92 -28.69 16.47
CA ASN A 141 17.89 -28.98 15.03
C ASN A 141 17.35 -30.39 14.75
N LEU A 142 16.07 -30.49 14.41
CA LEU A 142 15.59 -31.67 13.70
C LEU A 142 16.10 -31.50 12.28
N SER A 143 17.28 -32.07 12.03
CA SER A 143 17.69 -32.39 10.67
C SER A 143 16.55 -33.17 9.98
N PRO A 144 16.30 -32.92 8.68
CA PRO A 144 15.27 -33.63 7.92
C PRO A 144 15.40 -35.15 8.00
#